data_AF-A0A930E2U7-F1
#
_entry.id   AF-A0A930E2U7-F1
#
_cell.length_a   1.000
_cell.length_b   1.000
_cell.length_c   1.000
_cell.angle_alpha   90.00
_cell.angle_beta   90.00
_cell.angle_gamma   90.00
#
_symmetry.space_group_name_H-M   'P 1'
#
loop_
_entity.id
_entity.type
_entity.pdbx_description
1 polymer ?
#
loop_
_entity_poly.entity_id
_entity_poly.type
_entity_poly.pdbx_seq_one_letter_code
_entity_poly.pdbx_strand_id
1 'polypeptide(L)'
;MGIFENRFIAESLAKPDETIEEHTKNLLKSLKLLEDLEYVNTEDRDILERAIIYHDVGKANFLFAERLKNNTKFDKFKEVPHNILSYYMMYIELNNFSKCFFDENNLASYAILNHHHYIDNFKYITCEDNRKLILDRLLNIYPNLDKNRKEKLDRNLKKIKDSYKENQRDFIKILGLLN
;
A
#
# COMPACT_ATOMS: atom_id res chain seq x y z
N MET A 1 3.27 -9.29 12.91
CA MET A 1 2.69 -8.56 11.75
C MET A 1 1.26 -8.17 12.09
N GLY A 2 1.05 -6.99 12.69
CA GLY A 2 -0.26 -6.60 13.25
C GLY A 2 -1.39 -6.49 12.22
N ILE A 3 -1.10 -6.08 10.97
CA ILE A 3 -2.13 -5.95 9.93
C ILE A 3 -2.87 -7.25 9.61
N PHE A 4 -2.25 -8.42 9.83
CA PHE A 4 -2.86 -9.73 9.59
C PHE A 4 -3.66 -10.28 10.78
N GLU A 5 -3.73 -9.54 11.89
CA GLU A 5 -4.75 -9.79 12.92
C GLU A 5 -6.16 -9.51 12.36
N ASN A 6 -6.26 -8.61 11.38
CA ASN A 6 -7.46 -8.46 10.57
C ASN A 6 -7.57 -9.63 9.57
N ARG A 7 -8.36 -10.65 9.93
CA ARG A 7 -8.55 -11.87 9.11
C ARG A 7 -9.15 -11.59 7.74
N PHE A 8 -9.96 -10.55 7.59
CA PHE A 8 -10.47 -10.15 6.27
C PHE A 8 -9.33 -9.77 5.33
N ILE A 9 -8.30 -9.05 5.83
CA ILE A 9 -7.11 -8.73 5.04
C ILE A 9 -6.29 -10.00 4.80
N ALA A 10 -6.00 -10.75 5.87
CA ALA A 10 -5.12 -11.93 5.79
C ALA A 10 -5.63 -12.99 4.80
N GLU A 11 -6.94 -13.24 4.79
CA GLU A 11 -7.58 -14.31 4.00
C GLU A 11 -8.04 -13.84 2.61
N SER A 12 -7.99 -12.54 2.32
CA SER A 12 -8.25 -12.02 0.97
C SER A 12 -7.21 -12.55 -0.01
N LEU A 13 -7.62 -12.78 -1.26
CA LEU A 13 -6.74 -13.33 -2.30
C LEU A 13 -5.83 -12.24 -2.90
N ALA A 14 -4.52 -12.51 -2.90
CA ALA A 14 -3.54 -11.73 -3.66
C ALA A 14 -3.44 -12.20 -5.13
N LYS A 15 -3.63 -13.51 -5.33
CA LYS A 15 -3.69 -14.24 -6.61
C LYS A 15 -4.78 -15.33 -6.51
N PRO A 16 -5.19 -15.99 -7.61
CA PRO A 16 -6.31 -16.93 -7.58
C PRO A 16 -6.18 -18.08 -6.55
N ASP A 17 -4.95 -18.44 -6.21
CA ASP A 17 -4.57 -19.57 -5.36
C ASP A 17 -3.67 -19.16 -4.17
N GLU A 18 -3.49 -17.86 -3.93
CA GLU A 18 -2.58 -17.34 -2.88
C GLU A 18 -3.26 -16.19 -2.13
N THR A 19 -3.38 -16.33 -0.81
CA THR A 19 -3.88 -15.25 0.07
C THR A 19 -2.84 -14.13 0.21
N ILE A 20 -3.26 -12.95 0.66
CA ILE A 20 -2.36 -11.82 0.95
C ILE A 20 -1.34 -12.23 2.03
N GLU A 21 -1.78 -12.92 3.10
CA GLU A 21 -0.88 -13.35 4.17
C GLU A 21 0.18 -14.35 3.66
N GLU A 22 -0.21 -15.33 2.84
CA GLU A 22 0.72 -16.28 2.23
C GLU A 22 1.71 -15.59 1.30
N HIS A 23 1.20 -14.72 0.42
CA HIS A 23 2.01 -13.96 -0.52
C HIS A 23 3.08 -13.13 0.21
N THR A 24 2.67 -12.37 1.21
CA THR A 24 3.60 -11.55 2.02
C THR A 24 4.61 -12.43 2.75
N LYS A 25 4.20 -13.56 3.35
CA LYS A 25 5.14 -14.48 4.02
C LYS A 25 6.18 -15.05 3.05
N ASN A 26 5.81 -15.34 1.81
CA ASN A 26 6.72 -15.82 0.79
C ASN A 26 7.75 -14.75 0.41
N LEU A 27 7.32 -13.51 0.21
CA LEU A 27 8.23 -12.38 -0.06
C LEU A 27 9.18 -12.08 1.10
N LEU A 28 8.72 -12.19 2.36
CA LEU A 28 9.59 -12.00 3.53
C LEU A 28 10.66 -13.09 3.64
N LYS A 29 10.36 -14.33 3.25
CA LYS A 29 11.40 -15.39 3.14
C LYS A 29 12.43 -15.03 2.08
N SER A 30 12.00 -14.49 0.93
CA SER A 30 12.92 -14.01 -0.11
C SER A 30 13.78 -12.84 0.38
N LEU A 31 13.21 -11.88 1.10
CA LEU A 31 13.98 -10.80 1.74
C LEU A 31 15.02 -11.35 2.71
N LYS A 32 14.65 -12.36 3.51
CA LYS A 32 15.59 -12.99 4.44
C LYS A 32 16.76 -13.66 3.72
N LEU A 33 16.50 -14.32 2.60
CA LEU A 33 17.56 -14.89 1.76
C LEU A 33 18.49 -13.79 1.20
N LEU A 34 17.94 -12.65 0.76
CA LEU A 34 18.74 -11.53 0.27
C LEU A 34 19.62 -10.91 1.37
N GLU A 35 19.12 -10.84 2.61
CA GLU A 35 19.95 -10.48 3.78
C GLU A 35 21.09 -11.46 4.00
N ASP A 36 20.79 -12.76 4.03
CA ASP A 36 21.77 -13.80 4.35
C ASP A 36 22.87 -13.89 3.28
N LEU A 37 22.57 -13.44 2.06
CA LEU A 37 23.51 -13.30 0.94
C LEU A 37 24.21 -11.92 0.88
N GLU A 38 23.98 -11.05 1.87
CA GLU A 38 24.55 -9.71 1.99
C GLU A 38 24.21 -8.77 0.81
N TYR A 39 23.11 -9.03 0.08
CA TYR A 39 22.64 -8.18 -1.02
C TYR A 39 21.88 -6.93 -0.55
N VAL A 40 21.41 -6.92 0.70
CA VAL A 40 20.59 -5.86 1.27
C VAL A 40 21.18 -5.46 2.62
N ASN A 41 21.42 -4.17 2.82
CA ASN A 41 21.87 -3.65 4.11
C ASN A 41 20.68 -3.45 5.06
N THR A 42 20.98 -3.23 6.35
CA THR A 42 19.97 -3.06 7.41
C THR A 42 18.92 -1.99 7.11
N GLU A 43 19.33 -0.85 6.56
CA GLU A 43 18.42 0.28 6.27
C GLU A 43 17.46 -0.05 5.12
N ASP A 44 18.00 -0.55 4.00
CA ASP A 44 17.20 -1.01 2.86
C ASP A 44 16.24 -2.15 3.29
N ARG A 45 16.68 -3.03 4.20
CA ARG A 45 15.89 -4.16 4.71
C ARG A 45 14.65 -3.71 5.46
N ASP A 46 14.76 -2.74 6.37
CA ASP A 46 13.61 -2.24 7.13
C ASP A 46 12.58 -1.56 6.19
N ILE A 47 13.07 -0.87 5.15
CA ILE A 47 12.23 -0.25 4.12
C ILE A 47 11.52 -1.31 3.29
N LEU A 48 12.24 -2.33 2.83
CA LEU A 48 11.71 -3.43 2.01
C LEU A 48 10.72 -4.28 2.79
N GLU A 49 11.03 -4.64 4.04
CA GLU A 49 10.11 -5.40 4.89
C GLU A 49 8.77 -4.69 5.00
N ARG A 50 8.80 -3.38 5.26
CA ARG A 50 7.58 -2.56 5.32
C ARG A 50 6.86 -2.54 3.98
N ALA A 51 7.56 -2.31 2.88
CA ALA A 51 6.93 -2.30 1.57
C ALA A 51 6.30 -3.66 1.23
N ILE A 52 6.98 -4.77 1.53
CA ILE A 52 6.48 -6.14 1.34
C ILE A 52 5.19 -6.37 2.14
N ILE A 53 5.18 -5.97 3.42
CA ILE A 53 4.02 -6.14 4.32
C ILE A 53 2.78 -5.45 3.76
N TYR A 54 2.94 -4.25 3.18
CA TYR A 54 1.80 -3.40 2.87
C TYR A 54 1.48 -3.28 1.37
N HIS A 55 2.38 -3.57 0.43
CA HIS A 55 2.14 -3.22 -0.99
C HIS A 55 0.85 -3.82 -1.54
N ASP A 56 0.49 -5.03 -1.14
CA ASP A 56 -0.65 -5.78 -1.67
C ASP A 56 -1.89 -5.79 -0.76
N VAL A 57 -1.85 -5.21 0.43
CA VAL A 57 -2.97 -5.31 1.38
C VAL A 57 -4.24 -4.62 0.89
N GLY A 58 -4.12 -3.64 0.00
CA GLY A 58 -5.23 -3.00 -0.70
C GLY A 58 -5.98 -3.93 -1.67
N LYS A 59 -5.47 -5.15 -1.93
CA LYS A 59 -6.20 -6.21 -2.63
C LYS A 59 -7.35 -6.78 -1.78
N ALA A 60 -7.34 -6.54 -0.46
CA ALA A 60 -8.46 -6.81 0.45
C ALA A 60 -9.63 -5.84 0.20
N ASN A 61 -10.20 -5.91 -0.99
CA ASN A 61 -11.28 -5.08 -1.49
C ASN A 61 -12.16 -5.93 -2.40
N PHE A 62 -13.48 -5.88 -2.17
CA PHE A 62 -14.44 -6.73 -2.86
C PHE A 62 -14.34 -6.67 -4.39
N LEU A 63 -14.17 -5.46 -4.97
CA LEU A 63 -14.06 -5.31 -6.42
C LEU A 63 -12.76 -5.93 -6.99
N PHE A 64 -11.67 -5.94 -6.20
CA PHE A 64 -10.45 -6.64 -6.62
C PHE A 64 -10.71 -8.15 -6.67
N ALA A 65 -11.37 -8.70 -5.65
CA ALA A 65 -11.72 -10.12 -5.61
C ALA A 65 -12.68 -10.53 -6.74
N GLU A 66 -13.68 -9.71 -7.06
CA GLU A 66 -14.55 -9.93 -8.22
C GLU A 66 -13.78 -9.91 -9.53
N ARG A 67 -12.87 -8.95 -9.70
CA ARG A 67 -12.03 -8.86 -10.89
C ARG A 67 -11.11 -10.06 -11.03
N LEU A 68 -10.52 -10.52 -9.93
CA LEU A 68 -9.67 -11.71 -9.90
C LEU A 68 -10.47 -12.96 -10.28
N LYS A 69 -11.66 -13.14 -9.69
CA LYS A 69 -12.55 -14.27 -9.98
C LYS A 69 -13.02 -14.29 -11.43
N ASN A 70 -13.38 -13.14 -11.98
CA ASN A 70 -13.93 -13.03 -13.33
C ASN A 70 -12.86 -12.84 -14.41
N ASN A 71 -11.58 -12.73 -14.03
CA ASN A 71 -10.46 -12.43 -14.91
C ASN A 71 -10.69 -11.19 -15.80
N THR A 72 -11.25 -10.11 -15.20
CA THR A 72 -11.55 -8.86 -15.91
C THR A 72 -10.43 -7.83 -15.75
N LYS A 73 -10.50 -6.74 -16.54
CA LYS A 73 -9.58 -5.60 -16.42
C LYS A 73 -10.07 -4.62 -15.37
N PHE A 74 -9.13 -3.88 -14.78
CA PHE A 74 -9.40 -2.80 -13.82
C PHE A 74 -10.32 -1.72 -14.41
N ASP A 75 -11.40 -1.38 -13.71
CA ASP A 75 -12.32 -0.30 -14.08
C ASP A 75 -12.04 0.96 -13.26
N LYS A 76 -11.36 1.94 -13.88
CA LYS A 76 -10.97 3.21 -13.23
C LYS A 76 -12.12 4.07 -12.71
N PHE A 77 -13.36 3.80 -13.13
CA PHE A 77 -14.54 4.56 -12.69
C PHE A 77 -15.26 3.91 -11.50
N LYS A 78 -14.94 2.65 -11.18
CA LYS A 78 -15.59 1.89 -10.10
C LYS A 78 -14.63 1.44 -9.02
N GLU A 79 -13.39 1.12 -9.42
CA GLU A 79 -12.36 0.58 -8.57
C GLU A 79 -11.37 1.65 -8.12
N VAL A 80 -10.83 1.42 -6.92
CA VAL A 80 -9.63 2.11 -6.43
C VAL A 80 -8.44 1.20 -6.72
N PRO A 81 -7.34 1.70 -7.31
CA PRO A 81 -6.12 0.92 -7.44
C PRO A 81 -5.63 0.42 -6.08
N HIS A 82 -5.28 -0.87 -5.99
CA HIS A 82 -4.92 -1.46 -4.70
C HIS A 82 -3.66 -0.84 -4.10
N ASN A 83 -2.68 -0.43 -4.92
CA ASN A 83 -1.51 0.31 -4.47
C ASN A 83 -1.85 1.61 -3.70
N ILE A 84 -2.91 2.30 -4.11
CA ILE A 84 -3.39 3.49 -3.41
C ILE A 84 -4.05 3.09 -2.08
N LEU A 85 -4.89 2.05 -2.07
CA LEU A 85 -5.49 1.56 -0.83
C LEU A 85 -4.42 1.08 0.16
N SER A 86 -3.47 0.26 -0.29
CA SER A 86 -2.33 -0.23 0.47
C SER A 86 -1.56 0.87 1.19
N TYR A 87 -1.26 1.97 0.49
CA TYR A 87 -0.61 3.13 1.08
C TYR A 87 -1.39 3.69 2.27
N TYR A 88 -2.70 3.82 2.14
CA TYR A 88 -3.55 4.31 3.22
C TYR A 88 -3.72 3.32 4.36
N MET A 89 -3.84 2.03 4.06
CA MET A 89 -3.94 0.99 5.07
C MET A 89 -2.69 0.95 5.93
N MET A 90 -1.50 1.03 5.33
CA MET A 90 -0.24 1.23 6.06
C MET A 90 -0.31 2.46 6.97
N TYR A 91 -0.76 3.59 6.42
CA TYR A 91 -0.84 4.84 7.16
C TYR A 91 -1.79 4.75 8.38
N ILE A 92 -2.91 4.04 8.22
CA ILE A 92 -3.91 3.81 9.27
C ILE A 92 -3.36 2.90 10.37
N GLU A 93 -2.75 1.77 9.99
CA GLU A 93 -2.23 0.74 10.90
C GLU A 93 -1.07 1.24 11.75
N LEU A 94 -0.14 1.97 11.13
CA LEU A 94 1.00 2.53 11.85
C LEU A 94 0.59 3.73 12.74
N ASN A 95 -0.69 4.14 12.68
CA ASN A 95 -1.31 5.22 13.45
C ASN A 95 -0.51 6.53 13.40
N ASN A 96 0.28 6.73 12.35
CA ASN A 96 1.37 7.67 12.40
C ASN A 96 0.98 8.97 11.72
N PHE A 97 0.04 9.65 12.36
CA PHE A 97 -0.47 10.96 11.98
C PHE A 97 0.53 12.12 12.16
N SER A 98 1.80 11.79 12.43
CA SER A 98 2.90 12.72 12.67
C SER A 98 3.59 13.12 11.37
N LYS A 99 4.32 14.24 11.40
CA LYS A 99 5.17 14.66 10.28
C LYS A 99 6.38 13.73 10.12
N CYS A 100 6.98 13.30 11.24
CA CYS A 100 8.17 12.44 11.26
C CYS A 100 7.94 11.10 10.56
N PHE A 101 6.72 10.58 10.57
CA PHE A 101 6.39 9.35 9.84
C PHE A 101 6.75 9.42 8.37
N PHE A 102 6.39 10.53 7.70
CA PHE A 102 6.70 10.69 6.28
C PHE A 102 8.21 10.63 6.10
N ASP A 103 8.98 11.40 6.85
CA ASP A 103 10.43 11.41 6.74
C ASP A 103 11.06 10.02 6.97
N GLU A 104 10.57 9.24 7.94
CA GLU A 104 11.07 7.88 8.26
C GLU A 104 10.55 6.77 7.32
N ASN A 105 9.40 6.97 6.67
CA ASN A 105 8.70 5.95 5.89
C ASN A 105 8.54 6.33 4.42
N ASN A 106 9.14 7.43 3.98
CA ASN A 106 8.91 8.01 2.66
C ASN A 106 9.18 6.99 1.56
N LEU A 107 10.31 6.28 1.62
CA LEU A 107 10.69 5.32 0.59
C LEU A 107 9.73 4.12 0.49
N ALA A 108 9.36 3.51 1.62
CA ALA A 108 8.36 2.43 1.63
C ALA A 108 7.00 2.94 1.15
N SER A 109 6.59 4.12 1.60
CA SER A 109 5.33 4.77 1.19
C SER A 109 5.29 5.01 -0.32
N TYR A 110 6.40 5.48 -0.91
CA TYR A 110 6.50 5.68 -2.35
C TYR A 110 6.47 4.37 -3.11
N ALA A 111 7.24 3.37 -2.65
CA ALA A 111 7.28 2.03 -3.20
C ALA A 111 5.86 1.43 -3.26
N ILE A 112 5.14 1.48 -2.13
CA ILE A 112 3.75 1.03 -2.04
C ILE A 112 2.84 1.86 -2.95
N LEU A 113 2.91 3.19 -2.93
CA LEU A 113 2.02 4.01 -3.74
C LEU A 113 2.24 3.80 -5.25
N ASN A 114 3.45 3.49 -5.69
CA ASN A 114 3.82 3.50 -7.10
C ASN A 114 4.28 2.15 -7.67
N HIS A 115 4.07 1.03 -6.97
CA HIS A 115 4.40 -0.30 -7.52
C HIS A 115 3.52 -0.72 -8.71
N HIS A 116 2.46 0.04 -8.99
CA HIS A 116 1.69 -0.09 -10.21
C HIS A 116 1.47 1.24 -10.92
N HIS A 117 1.37 1.15 -12.25
CA HIS A 117 1.25 2.29 -13.16
C HIS A 117 -0.01 2.22 -14.04
N TYR A 118 -1.09 1.59 -13.55
CA TYR A 118 -2.38 1.52 -14.28
C TYR A 118 -2.98 2.91 -14.57
N ILE A 119 -2.66 3.87 -13.71
CA ILE A 119 -3.09 5.27 -13.78
C ILE A 119 -2.00 6.18 -13.22
N ASP A 120 -2.15 7.50 -13.42
CA ASP A 120 -1.38 8.50 -12.69
C ASP A 120 -1.90 8.58 -11.25
N ASN A 121 -1.17 7.97 -10.31
CA ASN A 121 -1.54 7.89 -8.90
C ASN A 121 -1.71 9.27 -8.26
N PHE A 122 -0.82 10.22 -8.57
CA PHE A 122 -0.88 11.57 -8.00
C PHE A 122 -2.06 12.37 -8.53
N LYS A 123 -2.39 12.23 -9.81
CA LYS A 123 -3.61 12.81 -10.38
C LYS A 123 -4.86 12.16 -9.79
N TYR A 124 -4.84 10.85 -9.60
CA TYR A 124 -5.98 10.11 -9.04
C TYR A 124 -6.30 10.56 -7.62
N ILE A 125 -5.30 10.59 -6.73
CA ILE A 125 -5.51 10.96 -5.33
C ILE A 125 -5.86 12.44 -5.10
N THR A 126 -5.57 13.31 -6.08
CA THR A 126 -5.91 14.74 -5.97
C THR A 126 -7.32 15.06 -6.51
N CYS A 127 -7.96 14.12 -7.21
CA CYS A 127 -9.34 14.25 -7.67
C CYS A 127 -10.33 14.04 -6.51
N GLU A 128 -11.30 14.94 -6.34
CA GLU A 128 -12.27 14.88 -5.24
C GLU A 128 -13.14 13.64 -5.24
N ASP A 129 -13.67 13.22 -6.39
CA ASP A 129 -14.55 12.05 -6.47
C ASP A 129 -13.80 10.75 -6.16
N ASN A 130 -12.55 10.65 -6.61
CA ASN A 130 -11.68 9.53 -6.27
C ASN A 130 -11.34 9.51 -4.77
N ARG A 131 -11.17 10.67 -4.13
CA ARG A 131 -10.96 10.75 -2.68
C ARG A 131 -12.18 10.25 -1.90
N LYS A 132 -13.38 10.59 -2.34
CA LYS A 132 -14.63 10.06 -1.77
C LYS A 132 -14.70 8.54 -1.92
N LEU A 133 -14.36 8.03 -3.10
CA LEU A 133 -14.33 6.60 -3.39
C LEU A 133 -13.28 5.86 -2.52
N ILE A 134 -12.08 6.41 -2.38
CA ILE A 134 -11.03 5.88 -1.51
C ILE A 134 -11.54 5.78 -0.07
N LEU A 135 -12.11 6.87 0.47
CA LEU A 135 -12.61 6.90 1.85
C LEU A 135 -13.72 5.87 2.05
N ASP A 136 -14.65 5.76 1.11
CA ASP A 136 -15.71 4.75 1.13
C ASP A 136 -15.14 3.32 1.21
N ARG A 137 -14.16 2.98 0.35
CA ARG A 137 -13.51 1.66 0.38
C ARG A 137 -12.77 1.40 1.70
N LEU A 138 -12.06 2.39 2.22
CA LEU A 138 -11.35 2.27 3.50
C LEU A 138 -12.32 2.06 4.67
N LEU A 139 -13.50 2.67 4.66
CA LEU A 139 -14.49 2.50 5.73
C LEU A 139 -15.11 1.09 5.74
N ASN A 140 -15.14 0.39 4.61
CA ASN A 140 -15.56 -1.01 4.58
C ASN A 140 -14.54 -1.93 5.29
N ILE A 141 -13.26 -1.56 5.29
CA ILE A 141 -12.18 -2.31 5.94
C ILE A 141 -12.02 -1.87 7.40
N TYR A 142 -12.15 -0.55 7.65
CA TYR A 142 -11.96 0.10 8.95
C TYR A 142 -13.20 0.91 9.34
N PRO A 143 -14.30 0.24 9.76
CA PRO A 143 -15.57 0.93 10.06
C PRO A 143 -15.46 1.91 11.22
N ASN A 144 -14.50 1.69 12.13
CA ASN A 144 -14.31 2.47 13.35
C ASN A 144 -13.34 3.66 13.20
N LEU A 145 -13.03 4.10 11.97
CA LEU A 145 -12.26 5.33 11.78
C LEU A 145 -13.04 6.53 12.32
N ASP A 146 -12.50 7.22 13.31
CA ASP A 146 -13.10 8.45 13.84
C ASP A 146 -12.94 9.63 12.88
N LYS A 147 -13.70 10.71 13.13
CA LYS A 147 -13.72 11.92 12.31
C LYS A 147 -12.33 12.55 12.14
N ASN A 148 -11.53 12.62 13.20
CA ASN A 148 -10.21 13.24 13.16
C ASN A 148 -9.26 12.43 12.26
N ARG A 149 -9.34 11.09 12.30
CA ARG A 149 -8.56 10.21 11.42
C ARG A 149 -8.96 10.40 9.95
N LYS A 150 -10.26 10.49 9.64
CA LYS A 150 -10.76 10.74 8.28
C LYS A 150 -10.22 12.06 7.71
N GLU A 151 -10.30 13.15 8.49
CA GLU A 151 -9.77 14.45 8.06
C GLU A 151 -8.25 14.44 7.84
N LYS A 152 -7.51 13.67 8.66
CA LYS A 152 -6.06 13.54 8.49
C LYS A 152 -5.68 12.76 7.24
N LEU A 153 -6.40 11.68 6.90
CA LEU A 153 -6.20 10.94 5.65
C LEU A 153 -6.30 11.87 4.43
N ASP A 154 -7.30 12.74 4.40
CA ASP A 154 -7.47 13.72 3.32
C ASP A 154 -6.30 14.73 3.23
N ARG A 155 -5.75 15.16 4.38
CA ARG A 155 -4.57 16.07 4.40
C ARG A 155 -3.28 15.40 3.91
N ASN A 156 -3.09 14.11 4.21
CA ASN A 156 -1.87 13.38 3.84
C ASN A 156 -1.68 13.23 2.34
N LEU A 157 -2.79 13.10 1.61
CA LEU A 157 -2.77 13.06 0.14
C LEU A 157 -2.07 14.24 -0.51
N LYS A 158 -2.19 15.42 0.09
CA LYS A 158 -1.55 16.62 -0.44
C LYS A 158 -0.04 16.57 -0.23
N LYS A 159 0.41 16.10 0.93
CA LYS A 159 1.83 16.08 1.30
C LYS A 159 2.67 15.08 0.50
N ILE A 160 2.12 13.89 0.22
CA ILE A 160 2.90 12.84 -0.47
C ILE A 160 3.35 13.24 -1.88
N LYS A 161 2.54 14.07 -2.56
CA LYS A 161 2.85 14.60 -3.89
C LYS A 161 4.08 15.50 -3.88
N ASP A 162 4.25 16.30 -2.84
CA ASP A 162 5.32 17.30 -2.76
C ASP A 162 6.68 16.61 -2.49
N SER A 163 6.73 15.64 -1.58
CA SER A 163 7.98 14.97 -1.19
C SER A 163 8.50 13.94 -2.23
N TYR A 164 7.67 13.51 -3.20
CA TYR A 164 8.07 12.57 -4.26
C TYR A 164 9.13 13.18 -5.20
N LYS A 165 9.04 14.48 -5.47
CA LYS A 165 9.96 15.16 -6.40
C LYS A 165 11.41 15.18 -5.91
N GLU A 166 11.64 15.00 -4.62
CA GLU A 166 12.94 15.13 -3.98
C GLU A 166 13.70 13.78 -3.88
N ASN A 167 13.00 12.63 -3.97
CA ASN A 167 13.55 11.31 -3.61
C ASN A 167 13.48 10.24 -4.73
N GLN A 168 13.45 10.67 -6.00
CA GLN A 168 13.11 9.79 -7.13
C GLN A 168 14.10 8.63 -7.37
N ARG A 169 15.40 8.80 -7.07
CA ARG A 169 16.43 7.77 -7.33
C ARG A 169 16.36 6.60 -6.35
N ASP A 170 16.24 6.89 -5.06
CA ASP A 170 16.20 5.86 -4.01
C ASP A 170 14.90 5.02 -4.11
N PHE A 171 13.81 5.64 -4.56
CA PHE A 171 12.57 4.93 -4.89
C PHE A 171 12.76 3.86 -5.98
N ILE A 172 13.50 4.16 -7.06
CA ILE A 172 13.68 3.20 -8.18
C ILE A 172 14.40 1.94 -7.70
N LYS A 173 15.38 2.08 -6.81
CA LYS A 173 16.11 0.96 -6.22
C LYS A 173 15.18 0.04 -5.42
N ILE A 174 14.36 0.61 -4.53
CA ILE A 174 13.41 -0.15 -3.71
C ILE A 174 12.33 -0.80 -4.58
N LEU A 175 11.81 -0.10 -5.58
CA LEU A 175 10.79 -0.64 -6.49
C LEU A 175 11.28 -1.86 -7.27
N GLY A 176 12.54 -1.85 -7.73
CA GLY A 176 13.13 -2.98 -8.45
C GLY A 176 13.24 -4.26 -7.62
N LEU A 177 13.21 -4.15 -6.29
CA LEU A 177 13.29 -5.28 -5.36
C LEU A 177 11.90 -5.77 -4.88
N LEU A 178 10.82 -5.10 -5.29
CA LEU A 178 9.43 -5.41 -4.90
C LEU A 178 8.62 -6.17 -5.95
N ASN A 179 9.11 -6.27 -7.20
CA ASN A 179 8.40 -6.94 -8.31
C ASN A 179 8.89 -8.36 -8.57
#